data_AF-A0A6G0WNZ8-F1
#
_entry.id   AF-A0A6G0WNZ8-F1
#
_cell.length_a   1.000
_cell.length_b   1.000
_cell.length_c   1.000
_cell.angle_alpha   90.00
_cell.angle_beta   90.00
_cell.angle_gamma   90.00
#
_symmetry.space_group_name_H-M   'P 1'
#
loop_
_entity.id
_entity.type
_entity.pdbx_description
1 polymer ?
#
loop_
_entity_poly.entity_id
_entity_poly.type
_entity_poly.pdbx_seq_one_letter_code
_entity_poly.pdbx_strand_id
1 'polypeptide(L)'
;MFPKLTNTDDHFSKNLQLLPCSFLMIYIQKKTKLQPAFNNKLPISVAKYNDLLKLCNSGVIPNRYHKEFKSLKRNENIDDVLGETDEEDNNIILETDPIDY
;
A
#
# COMPACT_ATOMS: atom_id res chain seq x y z
N MET A 1 46.64 -9.16 -23.05
CA MET A 1 46.21 -10.56 -22.82
C MET A 1 45.69 -10.62 -21.39
N PHE A 2 44.37 -10.54 -21.20
CA PHE A 2 43.78 -10.49 -19.85
C PHE A 2 43.62 -11.91 -19.30
N PRO A 3 44.10 -12.21 -18.08
CA PRO A 3 43.86 -13.50 -17.47
C PRO A 3 42.41 -13.59 -16.95
N LYS A 4 41.78 -14.72 -17.21
CA LYS A 4 40.52 -15.14 -16.57
C LYS A 4 40.82 -15.54 -15.13
N LEU A 5 40.06 -15.02 -14.18
CA LEU A 5 39.97 -15.55 -12.83
C LEU A 5 38.54 -16.03 -12.59
N THR A 6 38.34 -17.33 -12.77
CA THR A 6 37.28 -18.10 -12.12
C THR A 6 37.72 -18.39 -10.70
N ASN A 7 36.85 -18.19 -9.70
CA ASN A 7 36.78 -18.94 -8.43
C ASN A 7 35.69 -18.27 -7.55
N THR A 8 34.57 -18.94 -7.33
CA THR A 8 34.25 -19.78 -6.14
C THR A 8 34.27 -18.97 -4.85
N ASP A 9 33.09 -18.59 -4.37
CA ASP A 9 32.87 -18.18 -2.97
C ASP A 9 31.53 -18.75 -2.46
N ASP A 10 31.34 -20.05 -2.61
CA ASP A 10 30.42 -20.84 -1.77
C ASP A 10 31.11 -21.14 -0.42
N HIS A 11 31.32 -20.13 0.43
CA HIS A 11 31.77 -20.40 1.80
C HIS A 11 31.48 -19.33 2.86
N PHE A 12 30.44 -18.51 2.68
CA PHE A 12 30.02 -17.54 3.70
C PHE A 12 28.71 -17.92 4.41
N SER A 13 28.49 -19.22 4.62
CA SER A 13 27.41 -19.72 5.46
C SER A 13 28.02 -20.50 6.61
N LYS A 14 28.47 -19.79 7.67
CA LYS A 14 28.76 -20.37 9.01
C LYS A 14 29.27 -19.41 10.10
N ASN A 15 29.11 -18.09 10.00
CA ASN A 15 29.42 -17.21 11.14
C ASN A 15 28.55 -15.94 11.19
N LEU A 16 27.23 -16.14 11.20
CA LEU A 16 26.25 -15.10 11.50
C LEU A 16 25.76 -15.22 12.96
N GLN A 17 26.67 -15.49 13.89
CA GLN A 17 26.36 -15.49 15.32
C GLN A 17 27.09 -14.32 15.96
N LEU A 18 26.31 -13.41 16.54
CA LEU A 18 26.71 -12.27 17.38
C LEU A 18 27.09 -10.95 16.66
N LEU A 19 26.19 -10.46 15.81
CA LEU A 19 26.14 -9.02 15.53
C LEU A 19 25.09 -8.35 16.44
N PRO A 20 25.40 -7.21 17.09
CA PRO A 20 24.43 -6.48 17.90
C PRO A 20 23.26 -6.01 17.02
N CYS A 21 22.05 -5.90 17.59
CA CYS A 21 20.84 -5.47 16.87
C CYS A 21 21.04 -4.17 16.08
N SER A 22 21.88 -3.26 16.57
CA SER A 22 22.24 -2.00 15.89
C SER A 22 22.93 -2.22 14.54
N PHE A 23 23.65 -3.32 14.36
CA PHE A 23 24.33 -3.66 13.10
C PHE A 23 23.41 -4.40 12.11
N LEU A 24 22.44 -5.16 12.63
CA LEU A 24 21.42 -5.86 11.84
C LEU A 24 20.49 -4.87 11.12
N MET A 25 20.17 -3.73 11.76
CA MET A 25 19.33 -2.68 11.16
C MET A 25 19.99 -2.00 9.96
N ILE A 26 21.32 -1.80 9.98
CA ILE A 26 22.07 -1.24 8.84
C ILE A 26 22.21 -2.27 7.71
N TYR A 27 22.32 -3.56 8.04
CA TYR A 27 22.52 -4.63 7.06
C TYR A 27 21.25 -4.94 6.25
N ILE A 28 20.06 -4.90 6.87
CA ILE A 28 18.78 -5.06 6.15
C ILE A 28 18.54 -3.90 5.18
N GLN A 29 18.84 -2.65 5.59
CA GLN A 29 18.70 -1.47 4.72
C GLN A 29 19.53 -1.54 3.43
N LYS A 30 20.68 -2.22 3.45
CA LYS A 30 21.56 -2.32 2.26
C LYS A 30 21.17 -3.42 1.28
N LYS A 31 20.33 -4.38 1.65
CA LYS A 31 20.05 -5.58 0.83
C LYS A 31 18.63 -5.70 0.26
N THR A 32 17.66 -4.90 0.71
CA THR A 32 16.28 -5.02 0.21
C THR A 32 15.84 -3.73 -0.46
N LYS A 33 15.99 -3.66 -1.79
CA LYS A 33 15.32 -2.63 -2.59
C LYS A 33 13.80 -2.85 -2.44
N LEU A 34 13.09 -1.84 -1.93
CA LEU A 34 11.63 -1.90 -1.82
C LEU A 34 11.05 -2.15 -3.22
N GLN A 35 10.38 -3.28 -3.38
CA GLN A 35 9.67 -3.63 -4.61
C GLN A 35 8.26 -3.02 -4.54
N PRO A 36 7.74 -2.45 -5.63
CA PRO A 36 6.36 -1.98 -5.64
C PRO A 36 5.41 -3.18 -5.45
N ALA A 37 4.41 -3.02 -4.59
CA ALA A 37 3.38 -4.06 -4.38
C ALA A 37 2.51 -4.29 -5.63
N PHE A 38 2.41 -3.28 -6.50
CA PHE A 38 1.62 -3.33 -7.72
C PHE A 38 2.48 -3.02 -8.94
N ASN A 39 2.30 -3.82 -9.99
CA ASN A 39 2.99 -3.61 -11.27
C ASN A 39 2.51 -2.35 -12.02
N ASN A 40 1.29 -1.90 -11.72
CA ASN A 40 0.64 -0.79 -12.38
C ASN A 40 0.03 0.17 -11.34
N LYS A 41 -0.16 1.43 -11.75
CA LYS A 41 -0.93 2.39 -10.94
C LYS A 41 -2.37 1.90 -10.78
N LEU A 42 -2.85 1.87 -9.55
CA LEU A 42 -4.24 1.53 -9.24
C LEU A 42 -5.15 2.66 -9.77
N PRO A 43 -6.24 2.32 -10.49
CA PRO A 43 -7.23 3.31 -10.86
C PRO A 43 -8.05 3.70 -9.63
N ILE A 44 -8.60 4.91 -9.65
CA ILE A 44 -9.56 5.38 -8.64
C ILE A 44 -10.99 5.38 -9.22
N SER A 45 -11.99 5.37 -8.34
CA SER A 45 -13.39 5.54 -8.77
C SER A 45 -13.61 6.91 -9.43
N VAL A 46 -14.61 6.99 -10.31
CA VAL A 46 -14.98 8.26 -10.97
C VAL A 46 -15.44 9.30 -9.94
N ALA A 47 -16.16 8.88 -8.91
CA ALA A 47 -16.58 9.74 -7.81
C ALA A 47 -15.36 10.40 -7.13
N LYS A 48 -14.35 9.60 -6.77
CA LYS A 48 -13.13 10.12 -6.13
C LYS A 48 -12.38 11.12 -7.01
N TYR A 49 -12.29 10.82 -8.31
CA TYR A 49 -11.64 11.72 -9.26
C TYR A 49 -12.35 13.08 -9.32
N ASN A 50 -13.69 13.09 -9.36
CA ASN A 50 -14.47 14.32 -9.39
C ASN A 50 -14.30 15.14 -8.12
N ASP A 51 -14.24 14.50 -6.96
CA ASP A 51 -13.98 15.19 -5.70
C ASP A 51 -12.58 15.82 -5.66
N LEU A 52 -11.56 15.12 -6.15
CA LEU A 52 -10.22 15.68 -6.30
C LEU A 52 -10.20 16.91 -7.22
N LEU A 53 -10.97 16.90 -8.32
CA LEU A 53 -11.09 18.06 -9.19
C LEU A 53 -11.78 19.24 -8.50
N LYS A 54 -12.84 19.00 -7.73
CA LYS A 54 -13.50 20.04 -6.93
C LYS A 54 -12.53 20.65 -5.93
N LEU A 55 -11.74 19.83 -5.24
CA LEU A 55 -10.73 20.28 -4.28
C LEU A 55 -9.56 21.03 -4.94
N CYS A 56 -9.21 20.70 -6.19
CA CYS A 56 -8.28 21.49 -6.97
C CYS A 56 -8.88 22.87 -7.31
N ASN A 57 -10.14 22.90 -7.73
CA ASN A 57 -10.81 24.14 -8.15
C ASN A 57 -11.13 25.07 -6.97
N SER A 58 -11.41 24.52 -5.78
CA SER A 58 -11.64 25.29 -4.56
C SER A 58 -10.36 25.88 -3.95
N GLY A 59 -9.18 25.47 -4.44
CA GLY A 59 -7.88 25.91 -3.93
C GLY A 59 -7.45 25.22 -2.62
N VAL A 60 -8.24 24.27 -2.10
CA VAL A 60 -7.87 23.44 -0.94
C VAL A 60 -6.62 22.63 -1.25
N ILE A 61 -6.54 22.07 -2.46
CA ILE A 61 -5.33 21.42 -2.95
C ILE A 61 -4.43 22.46 -3.64
N PRO A 62 -3.16 22.61 -3.21
CA PRO A 62 -2.22 23.52 -3.84
C PRO A 62 -1.98 23.21 -5.33
N ASN A 63 -1.88 24.25 -6.17
CA ASN A 63 -1.70 24.16 -7.62
C ASN A 63 -0.54 23.24 -8.06
N ARG A 64 0.53 23.15 -7.26
CA ARG A 64 1.68 22.27 -7.54
C ARG A 64 1.32 20.79 -7.70
N TYR A 65 0.22 20.35 -7.08
CA TYR A 65 -0.25 18.96 -7.14
C TYR A 65 -1.37 18.72 -8.16
N HIS A 66 -1.95 19.78 -8.75
CA HIS A 66 -3.09 19.63 -9.67
C HIS A 66 -2.76 18.74 -10.86
N LYS A 67 -1.54 18.87 -11.40
CA LYS A 67 -1.08 18.06 -12.54
C LYS A 67 -1.12 16.57 -12.22
N GLU A 68 -0.71 16.20 -11.01
CA GLU A 68 -0.64 14.81 -10.58
C GLU A 68 -2.06 14.23 -10.44
N PHE A 69 -2.95 14.92 -9.71
CA PHE A 69 -4.32 14.46 -9.54
C PHE A 69 -5.10 14.38 -10.85
N LYS A 70 -4.90 15.35 -11.77
CA LYS A 70 -5.53 15.33 -13.10
C LYS A 70 -5.03 14.17 -13.96
N SER A 71 -3.82 13.66 -13.71
CA SER A 71 -3.22 12.53 -14.46
C SER A 71 -3.60 11.15 -13.95
N LEU A 72 -4.36 11.05 -12.84
CA LEU A 72 -4.79 9.77 -12.29
C LEU A 72 -5.75 9.05 -13.24
N LYS A 73 -5.56 7.73 -13.37
CA LYS A 73 -6.49 6.87 -14.11
C LYS A 73 -7.75 6.66 -13.27
N ARG A 74 -8.90 6.71 -13.95
CA ARG A 74 -10.21 6.46 -13.35
C ARG A 74 -10.86 5.23 -13.98
N ASN A 75 -11.64 4.51 -13.20
CA ASN A 75 -12.42 3.37 -13.66
C ASN A 75 -13.83 3.47 -13.09
N GLU A 76 -14.84 3.25 -13.93
CA GLU A 76 -16.26 3.27 -13.55
C GLU A 76 -16.66 2.01 -12.76
N ASN A 77 -15.94 0.90 -12.97
CA ASN A 77 -16.22 -0.38 -12.32
C ASN A 77 -15.53 -0.54 -10.96
N ILE A 78 -15.03 0.56 -10.38
CA ILE A 78 -14.42 0.55 -9.05
C ILE A 78 -15.35 1.28 -8.10
N ASP A 79 -15.88 0.53 -7.14
CA ASP A 79 -16.73 1.08 -6.09
C ASP A 79 -15.91 1.92 -5.11
N ASP A 80 -16.47 3.05 -4.69
CA ASP A 80 -15.91 3.95 -3.68
C ASP A 80 -16.42 3.58 -2.28
N VAL A 81 -16.50 2.28 -2.00
CA VAL A 81 -17.01 1.74 -0.74
C VAL A 81 -15.86 0.98 -0.08
N LEU A 82 -15.62 1.25 1.20
CA LEU A 82 -14.72 0.44 2.00
C LEU A 82 -15.44 -0.87 2.30
N GLY A 83 -14.77 -2.01 2.14
CA GLY A 83 -15.33 -3.28 2.57
C GLY A 83 -15.72 -3.21 4.04
N GLU A 84 -16.91 -3.69 4.38
CA GLU A 84 -17.36 -3.82 5.77
C GLU A 84 -16.26 -4.57 6.56
N THR A 85 -15.75 -3.93 7.61
CA THR A 85 -14.63 -4.42 8.41
C THR A 85 -15.10 -4.62 9.85
N ASP A 86 -16.19 -5.35 9.98
CA ASP A 86 -16.82 -5.74 11.22
C ASP A 86 -17.13 -7.23 11.15
N GLU A 87 -16.12 -8.05 11.43
CA GLU A 87 -16.32 -9.42 11.90
C GLU A 87 -16.87 -9.40 13.34
N GLU A 88 -17.93 -8.64 13.63
CA GLU A 88 -18.57 -8.62 14.95
C GLU A 88 -20.00 -8.06 14.94
N ASP A 89 -20.89 -8.60 14.11
CA ASP A 89 -22.35 -8.42 14.29
C ASP A 89 -23.10 -9.75 14.10
N ASN A 90 -22.59 -10.80 14.74
CA ASN A 90 -23.34 -12.04 14.96
C ASN A 90 -24.07 -11.94 16.31
N ASN A 91 -25.29 -11.39 16.31
CA ASN A 91 -26.43 -11.69 17.20
C ASN A 91 -27.27 -10.45 17.51
N ILE A 92 -28.01 -9.94 16.53
CA ILE A 92 -29.26 -9.22 16.86
C ILE A 92 -30.33 -10.29 17.05
N ILE A 93 -30.56 -10.67 18.32
CA ILE A 93 -31.72 -11.46 18.72
C ILE A 93 -32.96 -10.62 18.38
N LEU A 94 -33.70 -11.04 17.35
CA LEU A 94 -35.04 -10.51 17.07
C LEU A 94 -36.02 -11.08 18.10
N GLU A 95 -35.98 -10.56 19.33
CA GLU A 95 -37.08 -10.71 20.29
C GLU A 95 -37.71 -9.32 20.46
N THR A 96 -38.65 -9.01 19.57
CA THR A 96 -39.63 -7.96 19.84
C THR A 96 -40.95 -8.65 20.11
N ASP A 97 -41.20 -8.94 21.38
CA ASP A 97 -42.56 -9.22 21.84
C ASP A 97 -43.41 -7.94 21.64
N PRO A 98 -44.64 -8.03 21.09
CA PRO A 98 -45.49 -6.86 20.91
C PRO A 98 -45.93 -6.26 22.25
N ILE A 99 -45.69 -4.96 22.44
CA ILE A 99 -46.30 -4.19 23.53
C ILE A 99 -47.74 -3.89 23.13
N ASP A 100 -48.69 -4.51 23.82
CA ASP A 100 -50.13 -4.23 23.74
C ASP A 100 -50.43 -2.91 24.50
N TYR A 101 -51.17 -2.00 23.88
CA TYR A 101 -51.55 -0.69 24.45
C TYR A 101 -52.99 -0.70 24.96
#